data_AF-W9RDD0-F1
#
_entry.id   AF-W9RDD0-F1
#
_cell.length_a   1.000
_cell.length_b   1.000
_cell.length_c   1.000
_cell.angle_alpha   90.00
_cell.angle_beta   90.00
_cell.angle_gamma   90.00
#
_symmetry.space_group_name_H-M   'P 1'
#
loop_
_entity.id
_entity.type
_entity.pdbx_description
1 polymer ?
#
loop_
_entity_poly.entity_id
_entity_poly.type
_entity_poly.pdbx_seq_one_letter_code
_entity_poly.pdbx_strand_id
1 'polypeptide(L)'
;MDEVECVSSMLPFICDQVGLFDSKPRSGNKLDPIPVTIMDCLRQNNGGDCGMFTITYAHCLMEGKALENWATQERLSFYRESLTCHLWYHALWKEKEHCESDMEQDDAWDA
;
A
#
# COMPACT_ATOMS: atom_id res chain seq x y z
N MET A 1 -26.12 -3.06 6.77
CA MET A 1 -24.74 -3.19 7.26
C MET A 1 -24.00 -2.00 6.71
N ASP A 2 -23.41 -1.20 7.59
CA ASP A 2 -22.57 -0.07 7.18
C ASP A 2 -21.39 -0.60 6.33
N GLU A 3 -20.94 0.14 5.32
CA GLU A 3 -19.77 -0.24 4.51
C GLU A 3 -18.55 -0.47 5.40
N VAL A 4 -18.42 0.32 6.47
CA VAL A 4 -17.37 0.19 7.47
C VAL A 4 -17.48 -1.11 8.25
N GLU A 5 -18.69 -1.50 8.67
CA GLU A 5 -18.93 -2.76 9.39
C GLU A 5 -18.60 -3.97 8.52
N CYS A 6 -18.93 -3.90 7.23
CA CYS A 6 -18.63 -4.95 6.27
C CYS A 6 -17.12 -5.15 6.14
N VAL A 7 -16.37 -4.07 5.90
CA VAL A 7 -14.91 -4.12 5.79
C VAL A 7 -14.27 -4.58 7.11
N SER A 8 -14.71 -4.01 8.24
CA SER A 8 -14.23 -4.37 9.58
C SER A 8 -14.38 -5.86 9.89
N SER A 9 -15.49 -6.46 9.45
CA SER A 9 -15.78 -7.89 9.65
C SER A 9 -15.03 -8.80 8.67
N MET A 10 -14.74 -8.32 7.45
CA MET A 10 -14.03 -9.11 6.43
C MET A 10 -12.51 -9.13 6.61
N LEU A 11 -11.92 -8.01 7.05
CA LEU A 11 -10.47 -7.87 7.17
C LEU A 11 -9.77 -9.01 7.96
N PRO A 12 -10.29 -9.48 9.10
CA PRO A 12 -9.66 -10.59 9.83
C PRO A 12 -9.49 -11.85 8.99
N PHE A 13 -10.48 -12.18 8.14
CA PHE A 13 -10.41 -13.36 7.27
C PHE A 13 -9.36 -13.18 6.17
N ILE A 14 -9.30 -12.00 5.55
CA ILE A 14 -8.29 -11.69 4.53
C ILE A 14 -6.89 -11.75 5.15
N CYS A 15 -6.70 -11.14 6.31
CA CYS A 15 -5.43 -11.14 7.04
C CYS A 15 -4.98 -12.55 7.45
N ASP A 16 -5.91 -13.39 7.90
CA ASP A 16 -5.61 -14.79 8.26
C ASP A 16 -5.22 -15.61 7.02
N GLN A 17 -5.93 -15.44 5.89
CA GLN A 17 -5.63 -16.16 4.64
C GLN A 17 -4.26 -15.82 4.06
N VAL A 18 -3.79 -14.57 4.21
CA VAL A 18 -2.46 -14.16 3.75
C VAL A 18 -1.35 -14.46 4.78
N GLY A 19 -1.66 -15.16 5.88
CA GLY A 19 -0.70 -15.53 6.92
C GLY A 19 -0.22 -14.36 7.77
N LEU A 20 -0.92 -13.21 7.76
CA LEU A 20 -0.50 -12.03 8.51
C LEU A 20 -0.48 -12.33 10.01
N PHE A 21 -1.48 -13.05 10.52
CA PHE A 21 -1.57 -13.36 11.95
C PHE A 21 -0.61 -14.45 12.42
N ASP A 22 -0.05 -15.25 11.50
CA ASP A 22 1.03 -16.18 11.82
C ASP A 22 2.32 -15.42 12.13
N SER A 23 2.60 -14.37 11.34
CA SER A 23 3.77 -13.50 11.53
C SER A 23 3.58 -12.46 12.64
N LYS A 24 2.33 -12.00 12.86
CA LYS A 24 1.96 -10.98 13.86
C LYS A 24 0.69 -11.40 14.60
N PRO A 25 0.81 -12.22 15.65
CA PRO A 25 -0.33 -12.70 16.42
C PRO A 25 -1.11 -11.56 17.06
N ARG A 26 -2.45 -11.62 16.98
CA ARG A 26 -3.34 -10.70 17.69
C ARG A 26 -3.59 -11.18 19.12
N SER A 27 -3.79 -10.24 20.03
CA SER A 27 -4.40 -10.54 21.33
C SER A 27 -5.88 -10.88 21.15
N GLY A 28 -6.35 -11.93 21.81
CA GLY A 28 -7.76 -12.37 21.72
C GLY A 28 -8.03 -13.30 20.55
N ASN A 29 -9.26 -13.30 20.03
CA ASN A 29 -9.63 -14.15 18.91
C ASN A 29 -9.17 -13.52 17.59
N LYS A 30 -8.47 -14.29 16.78
CA LYS A 30 -7.90 -13.85 15.49
C LYS A 30 -8.95 -13.32 14.51
N LEU A 31 -10.18 -13.83 14.59
CA LEU A 31 -11.29 -13.48 13.70
C LEU A 31 -12.17 -12.33 14.23
N ASP A 32 -11.84 -11.75 15.39
CA ASP A 32 -12.58 -10.60 15.90
C ASP A 32 -12.44 -9.42 14.92
N PRO A 33 -13.52 -8.63 14.70
CA PRO A 33 -13.50 -7.50 13.78
C PRO A 33 -12.31 -6.55 14.02
N ILE A 34 -11.74 -6.04 12.93
CA ILE A 34 -10.67 -5.04 13.02
C ILE A 34 -11.32 -3.66 13.06
N PRO A 35 -10.98 -2.78 14.03
CA PRO A 35 -11.47 -1.40 14.02
C PRO A 35 -11.08 -0.71 12.71
N VAL A 36 -12.08 -0.23 11.97
CA VAL A 36 -11.89 0.52 10.72
C VAL A 36 -12.43 1.92 10.92
N THR A 37 -11.64 2.91 10.52
CA THR A 37 -12.04 4.31 10.53
C THR A 37 -11.94 4.83 9.10
N ILE A 38 -13.04 5.40 8.58
CA ILE A 38 -12.96 6.19 7.36
C ILE A 38 -12.30 7.52 7.72
N MET A 39 -11.14 7.77 7.14
CA MET A 39 -10.49 9.06 7.24
C MET A 39 -10.99 9.94 6.11
N ASP A 40 -11.47 11.14 6.46
CA ASP A 40 -11.75 12.16 5.46
C ASP A 40 -10.40 12.68 4.93
N CYS A 41 -10.14 12.42 3.66
CA CYS A 41 -8.89 12.79 3.00
C CYS A 41 -9.18 13.57 1.72
N LEU A 42 -8.19 14.34 1.28
CA LEU A 42 -8.28 15.08 0.02
C LEU A 42 -8.64 14.12 -1.12
N ARG A 43 -9.76 14.41 -1.78
CA ARG A 43 -10.28 13.59 -2.86
C ARG A 43 -9.49 13.86 -4.14
N GLN A 44 -9.08 12.78 -4.78
CA GLN A 44 -8.63 12.82 -6.16
C GLN A 44 -9.72 13.42 -7.06
N ASN A 45 -9.33 14.28 -8.00
CA ASN A 45 -10.25 14.94 -8.93
C ASN A 45 -10.10 14.47 -10.39
N ASN A 46 -9.24 13.48 -10.64
CA ASN A 46 -9.03 12.87 -11.95
C ASN A 46 -9.19 11.33 -11.88
N GLY A 47 -9.07 10.64 -13.01
CA GLY A 47 -9.24 9.18 -13.08
C GLY A 47 -7.97 8.33 -12.97
N GLY A 48 -6.76 8.93 -12.87
CA GLY A 48 -5.48 8.21 -13.08
C GLY A 48 -4.47 8.25 -11.94
N ASP A 49 -4.73 9.03 -10.90
CA ASP A 49 -3.81 9.28 -9.77
C ASP A 49 -4.08 8.45 -8.51
N CYS A 50 -5.05 7.53 -8.50
CA CYS A 50 -5.43 6.78 -7.30
C CYS A 50 -4.23 6.03 -6.67
N GLY A 51 -3.36 5.47 -7.51
CA GLY A 51 -2.11 4.85 -7.07
C GLY A 51 -1.14 5.84 -6.42
N MET A 52 -1.00 7.04 -6.99
CA MET A 52 -0.13 8.08 -6.44
C MET A 52 -0.66 8.63 -5.12
N PHE A 53 -1.99 8.80 -4.99
CA PHE A 53 -2.62 9.12 -3.72
C PHE A 53 -2.33 8.04 -2.69
N THR A 54 -2.51 6.76 -3.03
CA THR A 54 -2.27 5.63 -2.11
C THR A 54 -0.83 5.60 -1.59
N ILE A 55 0.16 5.72 -2.48
CA ILE A 55 1.58 5.71 -2.11
C ILE A 55 1.93 6.93 -1.25
N THR A 56 1.47 8.12 -1.65
CA THR A 56 1.71 9.37 -0.90
C THR A 56 1.07 9.31 0.49
N TYR A 57 -0.12 8.73 0.59
CA TYR A 57 -0.83 8.52 1.85
C TYR A 57 -0.04 7.63 2.79
N ALA A 58 0.39 6.46 2.30
CA ALA A 58 1.23 5.53 3.07
C ALA A 58 2.53 6.21 3.55
N HIS A 59 3.20 6.95 2.67
CA HIS A 59 4.40 7.71 3.03
C HIS A 59 4.13 8.73 4.15
N CYS A 60 3.04 9.49 4.05
CA CYS A 60 2.69 10.47 5.09
C CYS A 60 2.38 9.81 6.43
N LEU A 61 1.67 8.68 6.43
CA LEU A 61 1.38 7.93 7.66
C LEU A 61 2.65 7.39 8.31
N MET A 62 3.59 6.86 7.52
CA MET A 62 4.88 6.36 8.04
C MET A 62 5.74 7.48 8.64
N GLU A 63 5.70 8.68 8.05
CA GLU A 63 6.51 9.83 8.46
C GLU A 63 5.80 10.74 9.48
N GLY A 64 4.55 10.45 9.85
CA GLY A 64 3.74 11.31 10.72
C GLY A 64 3.42 12.69 10.11
N LYS A 65 3.35 12.79 8.77
CA LYS A 65 3.05 14.03 8.05
C LYS A 65 1.55 14.25 7.88
N ALA A 66 1.12 15.50 7.99
CA ALA A 66 -0.28 15.88 7.79
C ALA A 66 -0.72 15.72 6.33
N LEU A 67 -1.71 14.86 6.10
CA LEU A 67 -2.18 14.49 4.76
C LEU A 67 -2.66 15.67 3.92
N GLU A 68 -3.37 16.61 4.55
CA GLU A 68 -3.91 17.82 3.91
C GLU A 68 -2.82 18.69 3.26
N ASN A 69 -1.60 18.62 3.78
CA ASN A 69 -0.48 19.39 3.28
C ASN A 69 0.32 18.65 2.21
N TRP A 70 0.26 17.32 2.17
CA TRP A 70 1.19 16.49 1.38
C TRP A 70 0.48 15.66 0.32
N ALA A 71 -0.72 15.12 0.58
CA ALA A 71 -1.48 14.33 -0.38
C ALA A 71 -2.49 15.21 -1.15
N THR A 72 -2.03 16.26 -1.83
CA THR A 72 -2.88 17.15 -2.63
C THR A 72 -2.68 16.91 -4.12
N GLN A 73 -3.73 17.14 -4.92
CA GLN A 73 -3.71 16.93 -6.36
C GLN A 73 -2.62 17.75 -7.07
N GLU A 74 -2.39 18.97 -6.62
CA GLU A 74 -1.42 19.92 -7.21
C GLU A 74 0.02 19.45 -7.00
N ARG A 75 0.27 18.67 -5.94
CA ARG A 75 1.61 18.16 -5.61
C ARG A 75 1.90 16.79 -6.21
N LEU A 76 0.89 16.09 -6.72
CA LEU A 76 1.08 14.73 -7.24
C LEU A 76 2.04 14.64 -8.43
N SER A 77 2.11 15.67 -9.28
CA SER A 77 3.09 15.73 -10.36
C SER A 77 4.51 15.65 -9.80
N PHE A 78 4.82 16.47 -8.79
CA PHE A 78 6.10 16.44 -8.09
C PHE A 78 6.37 15.09 -7.43
N TYR A 79 5.39 14.49 -6.74
CA TYR A 79 5.59 13.17 -6.12
C TYR A 79 5.80 12.07 -7.15
N ARG A 80 5.13 12.14 -8.31
CA ARG A 80 5.31 11.18 -9.40
C ARG A 80 6.72 11.26 -9.97
N GLU A 81 7.22 12.46 -10.22
CA GLU A 81 8.60 12.68 -10.65
C GLU A 81 9.60 12.19 -9.59
N SER A 82 9.39 12.56 -8.33
CA SER A 82 10.24 12.13 -7.22
C SER A 82 10.27 10.60 -7.07
N LEU A 83 9.11 9.95 -7.14
CA LEU A 83 9.00 8.49 -7.10
C LEU A 83 9.72 7.85 -8.29
N THR A 84 9.56 8.41 -9.49
CA THR A 84 10.24 7.93 -10.70
C THR A 84 11.75 8.00 -10.54
N CYS A 85 12.29 9.09 -10.01
CA CYS A 85 13.72 9.23 -9.71
C CYS A 85 14.20 8.20 -8.69
N HIS A 86 13.44 7.96 -7.61
CA HIS A 86 13.80 6.94 -6.61
C HIS A 86 13.80 5.53 -7.20
N LEU A 87 12.78 5.18 -7.99
CA LEU A 87 12.68 3.87 -8.65
C LEU A 87 13.81 3.68 -9.68
N TRP A 88 14.12 4.72 -10.46
CA TRP A 88 15.23 4.69 -11.41
C TRP A 88 16.57 4.47 -10.72
N TYR A 89 16.85 5.24 -9.65
CA TYR A 89 18.08 5.07 -8.89
C TYR A 89 18.17 3.68 -8.25
N HIS A 90 17.05 3.17 -7.73
CA HIS A 90 16.97 1.82 -7.18
C HIS A 90 17.25 0.75 -8.25
N ALA A 91 16.73 0.91 -9.46
CA ALA A 91 17.00 0.01 -10.58
C ALA A 91 18.50 -0.01 -10.96
N LEU A 92 19.13 1.17 -11.07
CA LEU A 92 20.57 1.27 -11.33
C LEU A 92 21.42 0.61 -10.22
N TRP A 93 21.00 0.79 -8.96
CA TRP A 93 21.65 0.13 -7.84
C TRP A 93 21.52 -1.40 -7.93
N LYS A 94 20.32 -1.91 -8.22
CA LYS A 94 20.10 -3.37 -8.40
C LYS A 94 20.97 -3.95 -9.51
N GLU A 95 21.09 -3.25 -10.65
CA GLU A 95 21.92 -3.67 -11.78
C GLU A 95 23.40 -3.76 -11.37
N LYS A 96 23.90 -2.74 -10.67
CA LYS A 96 25.29 -2.70 -10.18
C LYS A 96 25.60 -3.82 -9.19
N GLU A 97 24.67 -4.12 -8.29
CA GLU A 97 24.85 -5.14 -7.26
C GLU A 97 24.44 -6.54 -7.74
N HIS A 98 24.09 -6.70 -9.03
CA HIS A 98 23.61 -7.95 -9.62
C HIS A 98 22.47 -8.60 -8.81
N CYS A 99 21.59 -7.77 -8.24
CA CYS A 99 20.44 -8.26 -7.49
C CYS A 99 19.43 -8.88 -8.45
N GLU A 100 19.03 -10.11 -8.19
CA GLU A 100 17.92 -10.75 -8.90
C GLU A 100 16.64 -9.91 -8.72
N SER A 101 15.91 -9.70 -9.80
CA SER A 101 14.50 -9.30 -9.71
C SER A 101 13.67 -10.56 -9.60
N ASP A 102 12.58 -10.48 -8.83
CA ASP A 102 11.62 -11.57 -8.61
C ASP A 102 10.88 -12.02 -9.91
N MET A 103 11.35 -11.60 -11.09
CA MET A 103 10.82 -11.97 -12.39
C MET A 103 11.73 -13.05 -13.01
N GLU A 104 11.11 -14.17 -13.39
CA GLU A 104 11.65 -15.34 -14.11
C GLU A 104 12.10 -16.56 -13.26
N GLN A 105 11.34 -16.94 -12.24
CA GLN A 105 10.88 -18.34 -12.26
C GLN A 105 9.58 -18.33 -13.06
N ASP A 106 9.71 -18.44 -14.39
CA ASP A 106 8.60 -18.96 -15.17
C ASP A 106 8.25 -20.29 -14.53
N ASP A 107 7.11 -20.31 -13.85
CA ASP A 107 6.56 -21.54 -13.33
C ASP A 107 6.48 -22.51 -14.50
N ALA A 108 7.34 -23.52 -14.48
CA ALA A 108 7.26 -24.67 -15.37
C ALA A 108 5.98 -25.44 -15.06
N TRP A 109 4.84 -24.93 -15.53
CA TRP A 109 3.56 -25.62 -15.61
C TRP A 109 3.37 -26.31 -16.97
N ASP A 110 4.47 -26.80 -17.56
CA ASP A 110 4.42 -27.67 -18.74
C ASP A 110 4.86 -29.09 -18.35
N ALA A 111 3.87 -29.91 -17.95
CA ALA A 111 3.64 -31.33 -18.32
C ALA A 111 2.89 -32.12 -17.23
#